data_AF-W2ZGC6-F1
#
_entry.id   AF-W2ZGC6-F1
#
_cell.length_a   1.000
_cell.length_b   1.000
_cell.length_c   1.000
_cell.angle_alpha   90.00
_cell.angle_beta   90.00
_cell.angle_gamma   90.00
#
_symmetry.space_group_name_H-M   'P 1'
#
loop_
_entity.id
_entity.type
_entity.pdbx_description
1 polymer ?
#
loop_
_entity_poly.entity_id
_entity_poly.type
_entity_poly.pdbx_seq_one_letter_code
_entity_poly.pdbx_strand_id
1 'polypeptide(L)'
;MTSVNHRLAALLLLCTAIFALSSVNAMNMDDMPDDPVSGEMVMSKAYNLQLKNGQRLRFATQDTLDAFLDDPLKGLKGVMSAPSTHHHNEEEKSVLCPVCGMASSVSSGPEVTMRHGDQAVHTCSMTHAREVYDDILSFQASKEGNAAKGEHGFCSGPGTTMLNGFSLSGNSTPCILLWFPGWVLDSRVRYIFGGILVALVAVFNEYLLQLRRVLRKVSSVKRLMSSNAPNAAESAQLLRSTAQNMPLADSCGPNWFRTLSPETQHGIHCLLHGVTLFVAYMLMLVSMTYDFTLLLWVIAGYVVGHYVFGERREAPLSNGEMESNFP
;
A
#
# COMPACT_ATOMS: atom_id res chain seq x y z
N MET A 1 -14.37 15.63 -28.67
CA MET A 1 -13.46 14.45 -28.72
C MET A 1 -12.01 14.79 -28.31
N THR A 2 -11.50 15.99 -28.55
CA THR A 2 -10.13 16.42 -28.18
C THR A 2 -9.86 16.50 -26.66
N SER A 3 -10.84 16.90 -25.85
CA SER A 3 -10.72 16.99 -24.37
C SER A 3 -10.58 15.62 -23.68
N VAL A 4 -11.19 14.57 -24.22
CA VAL A 4 -11.12 13.20 -23.68
C VAL A 4 -9.72 12.61 -23.93
N ASN A 5 -9.12 12.89 -25.08
CA ASN A 5 -7.79 12.41 -25.44
C ASN A 5 -6.69 13.03 -24.57
N HIS A 6 -6.83 14.30 -24.16
CA HIS A 6 -5.87 14.93 -23.24
C HIS A 6 -5.96 14.34 -21.82
N ARG A 7 -7.16 13.98 -21.37
CA ARG A 7 -7.38 13.31 -20.08
C ARG A 7 -6.82 11.88 -20.07
N LEU A 8 -6.93 11.16 -21.19
CA LEU A 8 -6.33 9.84 -21.37
C LEU A 8 -4.80 9.90 -21.40
N ALA A 9 -4.23 10.91 -22.06
CA ALA A 9 -2.78 11.12 -22.12
C ALA A 9 -2.18 11.47 -20.74
N ALA A 10 -2.89 12.26 -19.94
CA ALA A 10 -2.48 12.56 -18.56
C ALA A 10 -2.52 11.31 -17.66
N LEU A 11 -3.54 10.45 -17.82
CA LEU A 11 -3.65 9.17 -17.11
C LEU A 11 -2.49 8.22 -17.47
N LEU A 12 -2.15 8.13 -18.76
CA LEU A 12 -1.03 7.34 -19.26
C LEU A 12 0.33 7.84 -18.76
N LEU A 13 0.56 9.17 -18.76
CA LEU A 13 1.81 9.76 -18.28
C LEU A 13 2.00 9.52 -16.77
N LEU A 14 0.94 9.59 -15.98
CA LEU A 14 0.99 9.31 -14.55
C LEU A 14 1.23 7.81 -14.27
N CYS A 15 0.58 6.92 -15.03
CA CYS A 15 0.86 5.48 -14.96
C CYS A 15 2.33 5.16 -15.32
N THR A 16 2.91 5.84 -16.31
CA THR A 16 4.33 5.64 -16.67
C THR A 16 5.29 6.19 -15.62
N ALA A 17 4.97 7.32 -14.98
CA ALA A 17 5.80 7.90 -13.92
C ALA A 17 5.82 7.00 -12.67
N ILE A 18 4.70 6.36 -12.33
CA ILE A 18 4.60 5.43 -11.20
C ILE A 18 5.31 4.09 -11.49
N PHE A 19 5.29 3.64 -12.75
CA PHE A 19 6.10 2.48 -13.20
C PHE A 19 7.61 2.76 -13.13
N ALA A 20 8.04 4.01 -13.36
CA ALA A 20 9.46 4.38 -13.29
C ALA A 20 9.98 4.46 -11.84
N LEU A 21 9.15 4.87 -10.88
CA LEU A 21 9.53 4.96 -9.46
C LEU A 21 9.66 3.61 -8.74
N SER A 22 9.05 2.55 -9.28
CA SER A 22 9.15 1.18 -8.75
C SER A 22 10.39 0.41 -9.24
N SER A 23 11.27 1.06 -10.01
CA SER A 23 12.47 0.45 -10.62
C SER A 23 13.77 0.65 -9.82
N VAL A 24 13.75 1.25 -8.62
CA VAL A 24 14.97 1.44 -7.83
C VAL A 24 15.29 0.16 -7.06
N ASN A 25 15.98 -0.78 -7.72
CA ASN A 25 16.63 -1.91 -7.06
C ASN A 25 17.75 -1.38 -6.16
N ALA A 26 17.48 -1.25 -4.86
CA ALA A 26 18.53 -1.19 -3.85
C ALA A 26 19.01 -2.61 -3.58
N MET A 27 20.16 -2.98 -4.14
CA MET A 27 20.87 -4.20 -3.77
C MET A 27 21.51 -3.97 -2.41
N ASN A 28 20.91 -4.52 -1.35
CA ASN A 28 21.55 -4.52 -0.03
C ASN A 28 22.59 -5.65 -0.02
N MET A 29 23.85 -5.27 -0.20
CA MET A 29 25.01 -6.09 0.09
C MET A 29 25.30 -5.93 1.58
N ASP A 30 24.84 -6.84 2.44
CA ASP A 30 25.43 -6.94 3.77
C ASP A 30 25.29 -8.36 4.36
N ASP A 31 26.41 -8.73 4.95
CA ASP A 31 26.74 -9.91 5.74
C ASP A 31 26.88 -11.27 5.04
N MET A 32 28.14 -11.72 5.05
CA MET A 32 28.61 -12.93 4.42
C MET A 32 29.13 -13.88 5.52
N PRO A 33 28.25 -14.75 6.06
CA PRO A 33 28.61 -15.61 7.19
C PRO A 33 29.48 -16.79 6.76
N ASP A 34 30.20 -17.39 7.71
CA ASP A 34 30.96 -18.62 7.47
C ASP A 34 30.06 -19.85 7.37
N ASP A 35 30.48 -20.84 6.58
CA ASP A 35 29.81 -22.13 6.41
C ASP A 35 29.85 -22.94 7.73
N PRO A 36 28.72 -23.47 8.21
CA PRO A 36 28.64 -24.21 9.48
C PRO A 36 29.45 -25.51 9.53
N VAL A 37 29.76 -26.10 8.37
CA VAL A 37 30.46 -27.39 8.24
C VAL A 37 31.93 -27.18 7.89
N SER A 38 32.25 -26.35 6.88
CA SER A 38 33.64 -26.14 6.45
C SER A 38 34.36 -24.97 7.13
N GLY A 39 33.61 -23.98 7.66
CA GLY A 39 34.17 -22.74 8.19
C GLY A 39 34.72 -21.79 7.12
N GLU A 40 34.47 -22.05 5.83
CA GLU A 40 34.80 -21.11 4.76
C GLU A 40 33.74 -20.01 4.66
N MET A 41 34.16 -18.77 4.38
CA MET A 41 33.23 -17.68 4.11
C MET A 41 32.32 -18.06 2.95
N VAL A 42 31.01 -18.02 3.17
CA VAL A 42 30.03 -18.16 2.09
C VAL A 42 30.33 -17.07 1.06
N MET A 43 30.14 -17.31 -0.23
CA MET A 43 30.30 -16.27 -1.25
C MET A 43 28.91 -15.85 -1.75
N SER A 44 28.81 -14.87 -2.65
CA SER A 44 27.51 -14.36 -3.14
C SER A 44 26.54 -15.43 -3.69
N LYS A 45 27.06 -16.62 -4.04
CA LYS A 45 26.27 -17.83 -4.27
C LYS A 45 26.29 -18.71 -3.02
N ALA A 46 25.18 -18.74 -2.28
CA ALA A 46 24.99 -19.54 -1.08
C ALA A 46 23.96 -20.63 -1.31
N TYR A 47 24.23 -21.84 -0.83
CA TYR A 47 23.23 -22.90 -0.70
C TYR A 47 22.49 -22.70 0.62
N ASN A 48 21.16 -22.72 0.60
CA ASN A 48 20.36 -22.36 1.77
C ASN A 48 19.53 -23.54 2.26
N LEU A 49 19.61 -23.83 3.55
CA LEU A 49 18.65 -24.68 4.25
C LEU A 49 17.61 -23.77 4.92
N GLN A 50 16.36 -23.83 4.47
CA GLN A 50 15.28 -23.06 5.07
C GLN A 50 14.59 -23.88 6.16
N LEU A 51 14.50 -23.30 7.35
CA LEU A 51 13.71 -23.81 8.46
C LEU A 51 12.30 -23.20 8.39
N LYS A 52 11.35 -23.86 9.06
CA LYS A 52 10.01 -23.31 9.28
C LYS A 52 10.12 -21.92 9.91
N ASN A 53 9.19 -21.03 9.55
CA ASN A 53 9.10 -19.65 10.04
C ASN A 53 10.26 -18.71 9.63
N GLY A 54 11.00 -19.04 8.58
CA GLY A 54 11.83 -18.07 7.83
C GLY A 54 13.29 -17.94 8.27
N GLN A 55 13.72 -18.70 9.28
CA GLN A 55 15.15 -18.83 9.59
C GLN A 55 15.84 -19.69 8.52
N ARG A 56 17.08 -19.36 8.17
CA ARG A 56 17.84 -20.07 7.15
C ARG A 56 19.30 -20.19 7.52
N LEU A 57 19.89 -21.35 7.21
CA LEU A 57 21.33 -21.59 7.28
C LEU A 57 21.93 -21.49 5.89
N ARG A 58 23.09 -20.85 5.79
CA ARG A 58 23.81 -20.64 4.53
C ARG A 58 25.07 -21.52 4.49
N PHE A 59 25.27 -22.17 3.36
CA PHE A 59 26.40 -23.04 3.07
C PHE A 59 27.14 -22.51 1.85
N ALA A 60 28.47 -22.65 1.85
CA ALA A 60 29.34 -22.20 0.78
C ALA A 60 29.26 -23.12 -0.45
N THR A 61 29.06 -24.42 -0.24
CA THR A 61 29.05 -25.44 -1.29
C THR A 61 27.84 -26.36 -1.20
N GLN A 62 27.49 -27.03 -2.31
CA GLN A 62 26.44 -28.04 -2.32
C GLN A 62 26.87 -29.28 -1.51
N ASP A 63 28.15 -29.61 -1.55
CA ASP A 63 28.73 -30.76 -0.82
C ASP A 63 28.64 -30.57 0.70
N THR A 64 28.85 -29.35 1.21
CA THR A 64 28.68 -29.04 2.64
C THR A 64 27.23 -29.06 3.08
N LEU A 65 26.30 -28.64 2.22
CA LEU A 65 24.86 -28.80 2.45
C LEU A 65 24.47 -30.28 2.51
N ASP A 66 24.90 -31.08 1.54
CA ASP A 66 24.55 -32.50 1.48
C ASP A 66 25.16 -33.28 2.66
N ALA A 67 26.39 -32.95 3.07
CA ALA A 67 27.01 -33.50 4.27
C ALA A 67 26.26 -33.16 5.56
N PHE A 68 25.60 -31.99 5.62
CA PHE A 68 24.75 -31.57 6.74
C PHE A 68 23.39 -32.27 6.72
N LEU A 69 22.81 -32.50 5.54
CA LEU A 69 21.56 -33.24 5.38
C LEU A 69 21.71 -34.73 5.75
N ASP A 70 22.88 -35.31 5.47
CA ASP A 70 23.20 -36.69 5.85
C ASP A 70 23.48 -36.83 7.35
N ASP A 71 24.18 -35.85 7.96
CA ASP A 71 24.52 -35.86 9.38
C ASP A 71 24.54 -34.43 9.97
N PRO A 72 23.42 -33.98 10.59
CA PRO A 72 23.31 -32.64 11.15
C PRO A 72 24.33 -32.33 12.26
N LEU A 73 24.81 -33.36 12.97
CA LEU A 73 25.76 -33.19 14.08
C LEU A 73 27.15 -32.75 13.60
N LYS A 74 27.46 -32.86 12.30
CA LYS A 74 28.70 -32.31 11.73
C LYS A 74 28.73 -30.79 11.76
N GLY A 75 27.57 -30.14 11.62
CA GLY A 75 27.43 -28.68 11.63
C GLY A 75 26.95 -28.11 12.96
N LEU A 76 26.24 -28.89 13.79
CA LEU A 76 25.72 -28.44 15.08
C LEU A 76 26.76 -28.58 16.19
N LYS A 77 26.93 -27.54 17.03
CA LYS A 77 27.83 -27.56 18.19
C LYS A 77 27.11 -27.87 19.49
N GLY A 78 25.97 -27.22 19.71
CA GLY A 78 25.22 -27.33 20.94
C GLY A 78 24.24 -26.19 21.17
N VAL A 79 23.44 -26.34 22.21
CA VAL A 79 22.45 -25.37 22.67
C VAL A 79 23.09 -24.43 23.69
N MET A 80 22.99 -23.13 23.45
CA MET A 80 23.50 -22.09 24.35
C MET A 80 22.44 -21.01 24.55
N SER A 81 22.49 -20.32 25.69
CA SER A 81 21.79 -19.05 25.88
C SER A 81 22.79 -17.93 25.64
N ALA A 82 22.50 -17.01 24.72
CA ALA A 82 23.39 -15.90 24.43
C ALA A 82 23.75 -15.14 25.73
N PRO A 83 25.03 -14.85 26.00
CA PRO A 83 25.41 -14.07 27.16
C PRO A 83 24.86 -12.66 27.01
N SER A 84 24.19 -12.16 28.05
CA SER A 84 23.65 -10.80 28.11
C SER A 84 24.79 -9.78 28.04
N THR A 85 25.19 -9.39 26.84
CA THR A 85 26.10 -8.28 26.62
C THR A 85 25.26 -7.00 26.58
N HIS A 86 25.33 -6.22 27.65
CA HIS A 86 24.76 -4.87 27.71
C HIS A 86 25.57 -3.94 26.80
N HIS A 87 25.36 -4.03 25.48
CA HIS A 87 25.75 -2.98 24.55
C HIS A 87 24.48 -2.25 24.10
N HIS A 88 24.26 -1.09 24.72
CA HIS A 88 23.26 -0.13 24.28
C HIS A 88 23.66 0.37 22.88
N ASN A 89 22.88 -0.01 21.84
CA ASN A 89 22.67 0.68 20.55
C ASN A 89 22.55 -0.24 19.31
N GLU A 90 22.05 -1.46 19.43
CA GLU A 90 21.63 -2.24 18.25
C GLU A 90 20.16 -2.61 18.39
N GLU A 91 19.38 -2.33 17.34
CA GLU A 91 17.95 -2.65 17.26
C GLU A 91 17.74 -4.14 17.56
N GLU A 92 16.96 -4.47 18.59
CA GLU A 92 16.64 -5.86 18.94
C GLU A 92 15.86 -6.52 17.79
N LYS A 93 16.60 -7.15 16.88
CA LYS A 93 16.05 -7.96 15.80
C LYS A 93 15.37 -9.16 16.43
N SER A 94 14.05 -9.27 16.24
CA SER A 94 13.28 -10.45 16.66
C SER A 94 13.10 -11.39 15.47
N VAL A 95 13.30 -12.68 15.68
CA VAL A 95 13.11 -13.73 14.67
C VAL A 95 12.11 -14.75 15.19
N LEU A 96 11.41 -15.45 14.29
CA LEU A 96 10.37 -16.40 14.67
C LEU A 96 10.97 -17.78 14.95
N CYS A 97 10.56 -18.40 16.05
CA CYS A 97 11.02 -19.73 16.44
C CYS A 97 10.54 -20.81 15.42
N PRO A 98 11.41 -21.71 14.94
CA PRO A 98 11.04 -22.72 13.93
C PRO A 98 10.08 -23.79 14.44
N VAL A 99 9.99 -23.99 15.75
CA VAL A 99 9.10 -24.98 16.38
C VAL A 99 7.67 -24.45 16.47
N CYS A 100 7.48 -23.25 17.04
CA CYS A 100 6.16 -22.75 17.42
C CYS A 100 5.75 -21.41 16.78
N GLY A 101 6.66 -20.72 16.11
CA GLY A 101 6.40 -19.41 15.48
C GLY A 101 6.32 -18.22 16.45
N MET A 102 6.64 -18.39 17.74
CA MET A 102 6.75 -17.25 18.67
C MET A 102 8.02 -16.43 18.38
N ALA A 103 7.95 -15.12 18.64
CA ALA A 103 9.11 -14.24 18.51
C ALA A 103 10.19 -14.60 19.56
N SER A 104 11.42 -14.78 19.10
CA SER A 104 12.63 -14.93 19.90
C SER A 104 13.56 -13.75 19.66
N SER A 105 14.18 -13.26 20.73
CA SER A 105 15.23 -12.24 20.66
C SER A 105 16.52 -12.85 20.14
N VAL A 106 17.16 -12.17 19.19
CA VAL A 106 18.46 -12.59 18.63
C VAL A 106 19.59 -12.38 19.64
N SER A 107 19.49 -11.35 20.50
CA SER A 107 20.57 -10.94 21.43
C SER A 107 20.55 -11.63 22.79
N SER A 108 19.39 -12.15 23.22
CA SER A 108 19.18 -12.64 24.60
C SER A 108 18.43 -13.98 24.68
N GLY A 109 18.06 -14.54 23.52
CA GLY A 109 17.28 -15.75 23.42
C GLY A 109 18.12 -17.04 23.48
N PRO A 110 17.48 -18.19 23.77
CA PRO A 110 18.04 -19.51 23.54
C PRO A 110 18.37 -19.75 22.05
N GLU A 111 19.58 -20.20 21.76
CA GLU A 111 20.04 -20.44 20.40
C GLU A 111 20.77 -21.78 20.24
N VAL A 112 20.71 -22.31 19.03
CA VAL A 112 21.49 -23.48 18.61
C VAL A 112 22.66 -22.99 17.78
N THR A 113 23.87 -23.18 18.31
CA THR A 113 25.11 -22.69 17.69
C THR A 113 25.68 -23.71 16.73
N MET A 114 26.31 -23.21 15.66
CA MET A 114 27.02 -24.02 14.69
C MET A 114 28.45 -24.31 15.16
N ARG A 115 29.04 -25.37 14.61
CA ARG A 115 30.39 -25.84 14.94
C ARG A 115 31.46 -24.91 14.40
N HIS A 116 31.20 -24.34 13.23
CA HIS A 116 32.02 -23.33 12.58
C HIS A 116 31.15 -22.12 12.20
N GLY A 117 31.71 -20.92 12.31
CA GLY A 117 31.02 -19.68 11.94
C GLY A 117 30.06 -19.10 12.97
N ASP A 118 29.58 -17.90 12.67
CA ASP A 118 28.73 -17.08 13.55
C ASP A 118 27.23 -17.27 13.27
N GLN A 119 26.86 -18.33 12.54
CA GLN A 119 25.46 -18.67 12.32
C GLN A 119 24.86 -19.37 13.54
N ALA A 120 23.66 -18.98 13.93
CA ALA A 120 22.89 -19.62 15.00
C ALA A 120 21.40 -19.70 14.63
N VAL A 121 20.72 -20.72 15.17
CA VAL A 121 19.25 -20.86 15.07
C VAL A 121 18.64 -20.39 16.37
N HIS A 122 17.90 -19.29 16.33
CA HIS A 122 17.28 -18.72 17.53
C HIS A 122 15.93 -19.37 17.81
N THR A 123 15.63 -19.58 19.08
CA THR A 123 14.39 -20.21 19.51
C THR A 123 13.80 -19.45 20.68
N CYS A 124 12.49 -19.59 20.90
CA CYS A 124 11.82 -18.85 21.97
C CYS A 124 12.02 -19.47 23.37
N SER A 125 12.59 -20.68 23.46
CA SER A 125 12.80 -21.38 24.74
C SER A 125 13.93 -22.40 24.64
N MET A 126 14.56 -22.71 25.78
CA MET A 126 15.57 -23.76 25.88
C MET A 126 15.04 -25.16 25.53
N THR A 127 13.72 -25.38 25.60
CA THR A 127 13.09 -26.64 25.19
C THR A 127 13.06 -26.74 23.67
N HIS A 128 12.63 -25.69 22.98
CA HIS A 128 12.63 -25.65 21.51
C HIS A 128 14.05 -25.67 20.95
N ALA A 129 15.02 -25.06 21.63
CA ALA A 129 16.43 -25.16 21.24
C ALA A 129 16.94 -26.61 21.26
N ARG A 130 16.54 -27.41 22.25
CA ARG A 130 16.89 -28.84 22.33
C ARG A 130 16.18 -29.68 21.27
N GLU A 131 14.88 -29.44 21.06
CA GLU A 131 14.12 -30.11 20.01
C GLU A 131 14.72 -29.87 18.62
N VAL A 132 15.15 -28.64 18.34
CA VAL A 132 15.82 -28.29 17.08
C VAL A 132 17.21 -28.93 16.99
N TYR A 133 17.95 -29.02 18.10
CA TYR A 133 19.26 -29.68 18.11
C TYR A 133 19.15 -31.19 17.87
N ASP A 134 18.11 -31.84 18.41
CA ASP A 134 17.91 -33.28 18.29
C ASP A 134 17.44 -33.69 16.88
N ASP A 135 16.56 -32.92 16.24
CA ASP A 135 16.05 -33.22 14.90
C ASP A 135 15.73 -31.96 14.08
N ILE A 136 16.79 -31.27 13.63
CA ILE A 136 16.66 -30.04 12.81
C ILE A 136 15.95 -30.28 11.46
N LEU A 137 16.07 -31.49 10.90
CA LEU A 137 15.54 -31.82 9.57
C LEU A 137 14.01 -31.92 9.59
N SER A 138 13.40 -32.33 10.71
CA SER A 138 11.94 -32.30 10.88
C SER A 138 11.34 -30.89 10.82
N PHE A 139 12.16 -29.87 11.09
CA PHE A 139 11.81 -28.46 11.01
C PHE A 139 12.22 -27.81 9.69
N GLN A 140 12.75 -28.59 8.74
CA GLN A 140 12.97 -28.11 7.37
C GLN A 140 11.62 -27.73 6.74
N ALA A 141 11.60 -26.59 6.05
CA ALA A 141 10.47 -26.26 5.19
C ALA A 141 10.44 -27.27 4.03
N SER A 142 9.31 -27.96 3.82
CA SER A 142 9.16 -28.94 2.74
C SER A 142 9.61 -28.33 1.41
N LYS A 143 10.52 -29.02 0.72
CA LYS A 143 10.79 -28.78 -0.71
C LYS A 143 9.49 -29.09 -1.46
N GLU A 144 8.63 -28.10 -1.64
CA GLU A 144 7.67 -28.14 -2.75
C GLU A 144 8.50 -28.12 -4.04
N GLY A 145 8.57 -29.29 -4.66
CA GLY A 145 9.10 -29.46 -5.99
C GLY A 145 8.28 -28.65 -6.97
N ASN A 146 8.82 -27.49 -7.34
CA ASN A 146 8.85 -27.10 -8.72
C ASN A 146 10.24 -26.54 -8.99
N ALA A 147 10.82 -26.92 -10.12
CA ALA A 147 12.07 -26.36 -10.63
C ALA A 147 11.84 -24.87 -10.95
N ALA A 148 11.85 -24.03 -9.92
CA ALA A 148 11.88 -22.60 -10.04
C ALA A 148 13.31 -22.21 -10.42
N LYS A 149 13.52 -21.91 -11.70
CA LYS A 149 14.39 -20.78 -12.07
C LYS A 149 14.21 -19.70 -11.01
N GLY A 150 15.29 -19.26 -10.38
CA GLY A 150 15.26 -18.38 -9.20
C GLY A 150 14.12 -17.37 -9.21
N GLU A 151 13.07 -17.63 -8.44
CA GLU A 151 12.07 -16.65 -8.08
C GLU A 151 12.25 -16.36 -6.60
N HIS A 152 12.88 -15.22 -6.32
CA HIS A 152 12.75 -14.56 -5.04
C HIS A 152 11.26 -14.30 -4.80
N GLY A 153 10.66 -14.94 -3.78
CA GLY A 153 9.32 -14.56 -3.32
C GLY A 153 9.29 -13.06 -3.02
N PHE A 154 8.28 -12.36 -3.55
CA PHE A 154 8.19 -10.89 -3.48
C PHE A 154 8.05 -10.39 -2.04
N CYS A 155 7.44 -11.18 -1.16
CA CYS A 155 7.28 -10.91 0.27
C CYS A 155 7.25 -12.24 1.05
N SER A 156 7.45 -12.17 2.38
CA SER A 156 7.45 -13.35 3.26
C SER A 156 6.36 -13.29 4.33
N GLY A 157 5.73 -14.42 4.65
CA GLY A 157 4.74 -14.53 5.74
C GLY A 157 3.27 -14.46 5.30
N PRO A 158 2.33 -14.70 6.23
CA PRO A 158 0.91 -14.90 5.93
C PRO A 158 0.15 -13.61 5.53
N GLY A 159 0.81 -12.45 5.56
CA GLY A 159 0.19 -11.16 5.33
C GLY A 159 0.01 -10.36 6.62
N THR A 160 0.28 -9.06 6.57
CA THR A 160 0.00 -8.08 7.63
C THR A 160 -0.80 -6.91 7.06
N THR A 161 -1.63 -6.28 7.89
CA THR A 161 -2.37 -5.05 7.55
C THR A 161 -1.60 -3.79 7.90
N MET A 162 -0.52 -3.90 8.69
CA MET A 162 0.25 -2.75 9.17
C MET A 162 1.74 -3.10 9.22
N LEU A 163 2.57 -2.21 8.70
CA LEU A 163 4.03 -2.29 8.76
C LEU A 163 4.56 -1.43 9.90
N ASN A 164 5.77 -1.75 10.37
CA ASN A 164 6.48 -0.95 11.40
C ASN A 164 7.07 0.31 10.75
N GLY A 165 6.21 1.27 10.42
CA GLY A 165 6.58 2.51 9.74
C GLY A 165 6.63 2.40 8.22
N PHE A 166 7.02 3.49 7.55
CA PHE A 166 7.05 3.55 6.09
C PHE A 166 8.15 2.65 5.53
N SER A 167 7.76 1.61 4.82
CA SER A 167 8.70 0.73 4.12
C SER A 167 8.42 0.71 2.62
N LEU A 168 9.50 0.57 1.84
CA LEU A 168 9.42 0.30 0.41
C LEU A 168 9.33 -1.21 0.21
N SER A 169 8.32 -1.64 -0.56
CA SER A 169 8.09 -3.04 -0.87
C SER A 169 9.31 -3.66 -1.55
N GLY A 170 9.83 -4.74 -0.95
CA GLY A 170 11.01 -5.47 -1.40
C GLY A 170 11.05 -6.88 -0.81
N ASN A 171 11.97 -7.71 -1.30
CA ASN A 171 12.03 -9.16 -1.06
C ASN A 171 12.08 -9.59 0.43
N SER A 172 12.40 -8.66 1.35
CA SER A 172 12.49 -8.90 2.80
C SER A 172 11.33 -8.32 3.61
N THR A 173 10.31 -7.74 2.96
CA THR A 173 9.13 -7.17 3.64
C THR A 173 8.02 -8.22 3.83
N PRO A 174 7.24 -8.15 4.93
CA PRO A 174 6.10 -9.03 5.11
C PRO A 174 5.00 -8.71 4.10
N CYS A 175 4.26 -9.74 3.66
CA CYS A 175 3.21 -9.54 2.65
C CYS A 175 2.11 -8.59 3.16
N ILE A 176 1.51 -7.80 2.27
CA ILE A 176 0.48 -6.82 2.64
C ILE A 176 -0.91 -7.37 2.30
N LEU A 177 -1.84 -7.20 3.24
CA LEU A 177 -3.25 -7.55 3.11
C LEU A 177 -4.07 -6.32 2.69
N LEU A 178 -4.73 -6.40 1.54
CA LEU A 178 -5.56 -5.30 1.02
C LEU A 178 -7.04 -5.52 1.38
N TRP A 179 -7.53 -4.80 2.39
CA TRP A 179 -8.90 -4.78 2.93
C TRP A 179 -9.43 -6.10 3.52
N PHE A 180 -9.19 -7.24 2.86
CA PHE A 180 -9.73 -8.54 3.23
C PHE A 180 -8.62 -9.60 3.36
N PRO A 181 -8.79 -10.63 4.21
CA PRO A 181 -7.81 -11.70 4.40
C PRO A 181 -7.41 -12.46 3.13
N GLY A 182 -8.31 -12.55 2.15
CA GLY A 182 -8.06 -13.25 0.89
C GLY A 182 -7.31 -12.44 -0.18
N TRP A 183 -7.07 -11.16 0.07
CA TRP A 183 -6.44 -10.24 -0.88
C TRP A 183 -5.00 -9.94 -0.44
N VAL A 184 -4.14 -10.96 -0.52
CA VAL A 184 -2.71 -10.85 -0.20
C VAL A 184 -1.93 -10.43 -1.45
N LEU A 185 -1.09 -9.40 -1.32
CA LEU A 185 -0.19 -8.95 -2.37
C LEU A 185 1.11 -9.75 -2.31
N ASP A 186 1.03 -11.01 -2.70
CA ASP A 186 2.12 -12.01 -2.62
C ASP A 186 3.13 -11.97 -3.78
N SER A 187 2.78 -11.28 -4.87
CA SER A 187 3.53 -11.25 -6.11
C SER A 187 3.53 -9.85 -6.70
N ARG A 188 4.59 -9.51 -7.44
CA ARG A 188 4.74 -8.19 -8.07
C ARG A 188 3.53 -7.80 -8.93
N VAL A 189 2.93 -8.77 -9.62
CA VAL A 189 1.74 -8.56 -10.45
C VAL A 189 0.52 -8.23 -9.59
N ARG A 190 0.23 -9.03 -8.55
CA ARG A 190 -0.88 -8.74 -7.62
C ARG A 190 -0.67 -7.41 -6.90
N TYR A 191 0.58 -7.05 -6.60
CA TYR A 191 0.93 -5.76 -6.02
C TYR A 191 0.62 -4.57 -6.94
N ILE A 192 1.02 -4.63 -8.22
CA ILE A 192 0.71 -3.58 -9.20
C ILE A 192 -0.80 -3.46 -9.43
N PHE A 193 -1.50 -4.59 -9.57
CA PHE A 193 -2.97 -4.58 -9.68
C PHE A 193 -3.64 -3.99 -8.45
N GLY A 194 -3.14 -4.29 -7.25
CA GLY A 194 -3.60 -3.67 -6.00
C GLY A 194 -3.40 -2.16 -5.98
N GLY A 195 -2.21 -1.67 -6.36
CA GLY A 195 -1.92 -0.24 -6.46
C GLY A 195 -2.84 0.49 -7.45
N ILE A 196 -3.05 -0.08 -8.64
CA ILE A 196 -3.98 0.47 -9.65
C ILE A 196 -5.41 0.51 -9.10
N LEU A 197 -5.86 -0.57 -8.45
CA LEU A 197 -7.20 -0.63 -7.87
C LEU A 197 -7.40 0.46 -6.81
N VAL A 198 -6.44 0.63 -5.91
CA VAL A 198 -6.46 1.69 -4.88
C VAL A 198 -6.50 3.08 -5.51
N ALA A 199 -5.69 3.34 -6.55
CA ALA A 199 -5.69 4.61 -7.26
C ALA A 199 -7.05 4.89 -7.93
N LEU A 200 -7.67 3.87 -8.55
CA LEU A 200 -9.02 3.99 -9.11
C LEU A 200 -10.07 4.30 -8.04
N VAL A 201 -9.98 3.66 -6.87
CA VAL A 201 -10.88 3.95 -5.73
C VAL A 201 -10.68 5.38 -5.22
N ALA A 202 -9.45 5.91 -5.20
CA ALA A 202 -9.18 7.31 -4.86
C ALA A 202 -9.77 8.30 -5.88
N VAL A 203 -9.64 8.03 -7.18
CA VAL A 203 -10.31 8.81 -8.24
C VAL A 203 -11.83 8.75 -8.09
N PHE A 204 -12.37 7.57 -7.79
CA PHE A 204 -13.80 7.38 -7.56
C PHE A 204 -14.30 8.15 -6.34
N ASN A 205 -13.50 8.27 -5.28
CA ASN A 205 -13.86 9.08 -4.12
C ASN A 205 -14.03 10.57 -4.50
N GLU A 206 -13.11 11.13 -5.30
CA GLU A 206 -13.25 12.52 -5.77
C GLU A 206 -14.43 12.69 -6.73
N TYR A 207 -14.72 11.69 -7.55
CA TYR A 207 -15.93 11.66 -8.38
C TYR A 207 -17.21 11.73 -7.52
N LEU A 208 -17.32 10.93 -6.46
CA LEU A 208 -18.46 10.97 -5.53
C LEU A 208 -18.58 12.32 -4.82
N LEU A 209 -17.45 12.91 -4.42
CA LEU A 209 -17.41 14.24 -3.83
C LEU A 209 -17.93 15.30 -4.81
N GLN A 210 -17.50 15.27 -6.07
CA GLN A 210 -17.97 16.19 -7.10
C GLN A 210 -19.45 15.99 -7.41
N LEU A 211 -19.92 14.74 -7.52
CA LEU A 211 -21.33 14.43 -7.71
C LEU A 211 -22.16 15.02 -6.55
N ARG A 212 -21.73 14.86 -5.30
CA ARG A 212 -22.41 15.43 -4.13
C ARG A 212 -22.39 16.97 -4.11
N ARG A 213 -21.35 17.62 -4.67
CA ARG A 213 -21.30 19.08 -4.83
C ARG A 213 -22.33 19.54 -5.87
N VAL A 214 -22.37 18.88 -7.03
CA VAL A 214 -23.33 19.18 -8.10
C VAL A 214 -24.77 19.00 -7.61
N LEU A 215 -25.10 17.87 -7.00
CA LEU A 215 -26.45 17.59 -6.50
C LEU A 215 -26.90 18.61 -5.43
N ARG A 216 -25.99 19.03 -4.55
CA ARG A 216 -26.29 20.11 -3.58
C ARG A 216 -26.59 21.43 -4.28
N LYS A 217 -25.79 21.83 -5.27
CA LYS A 217 -26.03 23.07 -6.03
C LYS A 217 -27.40 23.05 -6.70
N VAL A 218 -27.80 21.93 -7.32
CA VAL A 218 -29.13 21.78 -7.93
C VAL A 218 -30.25 21.95 -6.90
N SER A 219 -30.12 21.31 -5.74
CA SER A 219 -31.13 21.41 -4.68
C SER A 219 -31.26 22.83 -4.11
N SER A 220 -30.16 23.59 -4.03
CA SER A 220 -30.17 24.98 -3.58
C SER A 220 -30.81 25.90 -4.61
N VAL A 221 -30.51 25.74 -5.91
CA VAL A 221 -31.12 26.53 -6.99
C VAL A 221 -32.63 26.28 -7.07
N LYS A 222 -33.08 25.03 -6.95
CA LYS A 222 -34.52 24.68 -6.94
C LYS A 222 -35.26 25.35 -5.77
N ARG A 223 -34.64 25.42 -4.58
CA ARG A 223 -35.21 26.13 -3.42
C ARG A 223 -35.32 27.64 -3.66
N LEU A 224 -34.29 28.27 -4.24
CA LEU A 224 -34.33 29.69 -4.59
C LEU A 224 -35.42 29.99 -5.64
N MET A 225 -35.56 29.15 -6.66
CA MET A 225 -36.61 29.29 -7.68
C MET A 225 -38.01 29.09 -7.09
N SER A 226 -38.20 28.11 -6.21
CA SER A 226 -39.49 27.87 -5.55
C SER A 226 -39.91 29.02 -4.62
N SER A 227 -38.95 29.75 -4.05
CA SER A 227 -39.21 30.91 -3.19
C SER A 227 -39.61 32.18 -3.98
N ASN A 228 -39.34 32.23 -5.29
CA ASN A 228 -39.69 33.36 -6.16
C ASN A 228 -41.13 33.29 -6.72
N ALA A 229 -42.06 32.65 -6.00
CA ALA A 229 -43.49 32.66 -6.33
C ALA A 229 -44.10 34.08 -6.13
N PRO A 230 -45.19 34.43 -6.85
CA PRO A 230 -45.37 35.70 -7.58
C PRO A 230 -45.79 36.96 -6.77
N ASN A 231 -45.43 37.08 -5.48
CA ASN A 231 -45.95 38.17 -4.62
C ASN A 231 -45.02 39.38 -4.44
N ALA A 232 -43.99 39.57 -5.28
CA ALA A 232 -43.08 40.72 -5.18
C ALA A 232 -42.95 41.43 -6.53
N ALA A 233 -44.00 42.15 -6.92
CA ALA A 233 -44.19 42.66 -8.29
C ALA A 233 -43.47 43.98 -8.62
N GLU A 234 -42.63 44.57 -7.76
CA GLU A 234 -42.05 45.89 -8.09
C GLU A 234 -40.54 46.02 -7.79
N SER A 235 -40.08 45.62 -6.61
CA SER A 235 -38.64 45.66 -6.25
C SER A 235 -37.81 44.55 -6.92
N ALA A 236 -38.45 43.49 -7.41
CA ALA A 236 -37.78 42.39 -8.10
C ALA A 236 -37.31 42.77 -9.52
N GLN A 237 -37.86 43.81 -10.14
CA GLN A 237 -37.51 44.17 -11.52
C GLN A 237 -36.11 44.78 -11.65
N LEU A 238 -35.65 45.57 -10.68
CA LEU A 238 -34.30 46.16 -10.69
C LEU A 238 -33.19 45.15 -10.35
N LEU A 239 -33.50 44.09 -9.58
CA LEU A 239 -32.58 42.96 -9.38
C LEU A 239 -32.61 41.98 -10.56
N ARG A 240 -33.71 41.94 -11.33
CA ARG A 240 -33.88 41.08 -12.49
C ARG A 240 -33.06 41.54 -13.70
N SER A 241 -32.84 42.83 -13.88
CA SER A 241 -31.95 43.35 -14.93
C SER A 241 -30.48 42.96 -14.68
N THR A 242 -30.04 42.92 -13.41
CA THR A 242 -28.71 42.40 -13.04
C THR A 242 -28.63 40.87 -13.16
N ALA A 243 -29.73 40.15 -12.89
CA ALA A 243 -29.79 38.69 -12.99
C ALA A 243 -30.01 38.16 -14.42
N GLN A 244 -30.44 39.00 -15.36
CA GLN A 244 -30.65 38.64 -16.77
C GLN A 244 -29.36 38.28 -17.50
N ASN A 245 -28.19 38.60 -16.94
CA ASN A 245 -26.88 38.16 -17.43
C ASN A 245 -26.37 36.88 -16.74
N MET A 246 -27.25 36.01 -16.22
CA MET A 246 -26.86 34.68 -15.73
C MET A 246 -27.25 33.58 -16.74
N PRO A 247 -26.52 33.43 -17.85
CA PRO A 247 -26.75 32.34 -18.78
C PRO A 247 -26.14 31.07 -18.19
N LEU A 248 -26.72 30.42 -17.19
CA LEU A 248 -26.25 29.07 -16.79
C LEU A 248 -27.19 28.25 -15.88
N ALA A 249 -28.48 28.59 -15.79
CA ALA A 249 -29.43 27.78 -15.03
C ALA A 249 -29.74 26.43 -15.71
N ASP A 250 -29.72 26.37 -17.05
CA ASP A 250 -30.07 25.15 -17.78
C ASP A 250 -29.02 24.04 -17.70
N SER A 251 -27.75 24.36 -17.44
CA SER A 251 -26.65 23.39 -17.47
C SER A 251 -26.18 22.87 -16.11
N CYS A 252 -26.88 23.20 -15.01
CA CYS A 252 -26.51 22.71 -13.68
C CYS A 252 -27.21 21.39 -13.35
N GLY A 253 -26.65 20.25 -13.73
CA GLY A 253 -26.95 18.94 -13.15
C GLY A 253 -27.74 17.94 -14.00
N PRO A 254 -27.75 16.65 -13.59
CA PRO A 254 -28.36 15.58 -14.38
C PRO A 254 -29.88 15.70 -14.49
N ASN A 255 -30.42 15.49 -15.70
CA ASN A 255 -31.85 15.61 -16.00
C ASN A 255 -32.71 14.70 -15.10
N TRP A 256 -32.23 13.48 -14.83
CA TRP A 256 -32.92 12.50 -13.99
C TRP A 256 -33.06 12.92 -12.53
N PHE A 257 -32.17 13.78 -12.03
CA PHE A 257 -32.20 14.22 -10.63
C PHE A 257 -33.16 15.39 -10.41
N ARG A 258 -33.40 16.20 -11.46
CA ARG A 258 -34.30 17.35 -11.39
C ARG A 258 -35.77 16.93 -11.27
N THR A 259 -36.14 15.82 -11.90
CA THR A 259 -37.51 15.28 -11.95
C THR A 259 -37.94 14.57 -10.66
N LEU A 260 -37.03 14.35 -9.70
CA LEU A 260 -37.32 13.64 -8.46
C LEU A 260 -38.01 14.53 -7.40
N SER A 261 -38.79 13.89 -6.52
CA SER A 261 -39.46 14.51 -5.37
C SER A 261 -38.44 15.03 -4.34
N PRO A 262 -38.77 16.09 -3.57
CA PRO A 262 -37.84 16.67 -2.58
C PRO A 262 -37.39 15.68 -1.51
N GLU A 263 -38.28 14.78 -1.08
CA GLU A 263 -37.97 13.71 -0.12
C GLU A 263 -36.95 12.71 -0.69
N THR A 264 -37.12 12.30 -1.95
CA THR A 264 -36.17 11.40 -2.62
C THR A 264 -34.82 12.09 -2.86
N GLN A 265 -34.80 13.40 -3.14
CA GLN A 265 -33.56 14.17 -3.25
C GLN A 265 -32.78 14.19 -1.92
N HIS A 266 -33.48 14.32 -0.79
CA HIS A 266 -32.85 14.25 0.52
C HIS A 266 -32.28 12.85 0.82
N GLY A 267 -33.05 11.80 0.55
CA GLY A 267 -32.60 10.41 0.70
C GLY A 267 -31.35 10.10 -0.14
N ILE A 268 -31.31 10.54 -1.40
CA ILE A 268 -30.13 10.36 -2.28
C ILE A 268 -28.90 11.08 -1.73
N HIS A 269 -29.06 12.28 -1.18
CA HIS A 269 -27.93 13.02 -0.59
C HIS A 269 -27.34 12.30 0.63
N CYS A 270 -28.20 11.78 1.51
CA CYS A 270 -27.80 10.99 2.67
C CYS A 270 -27.11 9.69 2.26
N LEU A 271 -27.69 8.95 1.30
CA LEU A 271 -27.10 7.71 0.77
C LEU A 271 -25.71 7.97 0.18
N LEU A 272 -25.60 8.99 -0.69
CA LEU A 272 -24.33 9.34 -1.33
C LEU A 272 -23.29 9.78 -0.30
N HIS A 273 -23.72 10.45 0.78
CA HIS A 273 -22.83 10.79 1.90
C HIS A 273 -22.28 9.55 2.61
N GLY A 274 -23.13 8.55 2.90
CA GLY A 274 -22.72 7.28 3.49
C GLY A 274 -21.73 6.53 2.61
N VAL A 275 -22.00 6.42 1.30
CA VAL A 275 -21.09 5.78 0.34
C VAL A 275 -19.75 6.52 0.26
N THR A 276 -19.77 7.85 0.23
CA THR A 276 -18.52 8.66 0.22
C THR A 276 -17.68 8.40 1.48
N LEU A 277 -18.31 8.34 2.67
CA LEU A 277 -17.59 8.03 3.90
C LEU A 277 -17.01 6.62 3.88
N PHE A 278 -17.79 5.63 3.45
CA PHE A 278 -17.33 4.24 3.34
C PHE A 278 -16.08 4.12 2.46
N VAL A 279 -16.09 4.74 1.27
CA VAL A 279 -14.93 4.75 0.36
C VAL A 279 -13.73 5.48 0.98
N ALA A 280 -13.96 6.62 1.64
CA ALA A 280 -12.90 7.36 2.31
C ALA A 280 -12.23 6.55 3.44
N TYR A 281 -13.01 5.81 4.23
CA TYR A 281 -12.47 4.91 5.26
C TYR A 281 -11.69 3.75 4.65
N MET A 282 -12.15 3.17 3.54
CA MET A 282 -11.40 2.13 2.82
C MET A 282 -10.03 2.64 2.34
N LEU A 283 -9.94 3.88 1.84
CA LEU A 283 -8.67 4.51 1.46
C LEU A 283 -7.80 4.86 2.66
N MET A 284 -8.41 5.27 3.78
CA MET A 284 -7.71 5.49 5.05
C MET A 284 -7.04 4.20 5.55
N LEU A 285 -7.73 3.05 5.46
CA LEU A 285 -7.14 1.75 5.81
C LEU A 285 -5.87 1.46 5.00
N VAL A 286 -5.87 1.78 3.70
CA VAL A 286 -4.68 1.61 2.86
C VAL A 286 -3.53 2.51 3.33
N SER A 287 -3.80 3.77 3.70
CA SER A 287 -2.76 4.65 4.20
C SER A 287 -2.14 4.19 5.53
N MET A 288 -2.92 3.49 6.36
CA MET A 288 -2.48 2.93 7.63
C MET A 288 -1.69 1.62 7.48
N THR A 289 -1.56 1.08 6.26
CA THR A 289 -0.66 -0.05 6.01
C THR A 289 0.82 0.34 6.13
N TYR A 290 1.12 1.65 6.06
CA TYR A 290 2.47 2.21 6.04
C TYR A 290 3.36 1.67 4.90
N ASP A 291 2.78 1.19 3.81
CA ASP A 291 3.53 0.95 2.58
C ASP A 291 3.65 2.27 1.80
N PHE A 292 4.89 2.71 1.54
CA PHE A 292 5.13 3.99 0.88
C PHE A 292 4.65 4.00 -0.58
N THR A 293 4.75 2.87 -1.29
CA THR A 293 4.37 2.80 -2.71
C THR A 293 2.85 2.84 -2.85
N LEU A 294 2.11 2.08 -2.03
CA LEU A 294 0.65 2.13 -1.98
C LEU A 294 0.16 3.51 -1.56
N LEU A 295 0.84 4.16 -0.60
CA LEU A 295 0.54 5.56 -0.25
C LEU A 295 0.70 6.48 -1.48
N LEU A 296 1.79 6.35 -2.24
CA LEU A 296 1.98 7.13 -3.46
C LEU A 296 0.89 6.86 -4.50
N TRP A 297 0.43 5.61 -4.67
CA TRP A 297 -0.71 5.29 -5.53
C TRP A 297 -2.00 5.99 -5.09
N VAL A 298 -2.27 6.04 -3.76
CA VAL A 298 -3.42 6.78 -3.20
C VAL A 298 -3.32 8.27 -3.52
N ILE A 299 -2.16 8.89 -3.23
CA ILE A 299 -1.93 10.32 -3.46
C ILE A 299 -2.06 10.64 -4.96
N ALA A 300 -1.44 9.84 -5.82
CA ALA A 300 -1.54 9.98 -7.27
C ALA A 300 -2.99 9.91 -7.75
N GLY A 301 -3.77 8.95 -7.25
CA GLY A 301 -5.19 8.82 -7.56
C GLY A 301 -5.99 10.05 -7.14
N TYR A 302 -5.76 10.60 -5.95
CA TYR A 302 -6.41 11.83 -5.49
C TYR A 302 -6.02 13.05 -6.33
N VAL A 303 -4.74 13.22 -6.67
CA VAL A 303 -4.27 14.32 -7.53
C VAL A 303 -4.94 14.25 -8.89
N VAL A 304 -4.99 13.06 -9.50
CA VAL A 304 -5.68 12.83 -10.78
C VAL A 304 -7.17 13.11 -10.66
N GLY A 305 -7.83 12.56 -9.64
CA GLY A 305 -9.25 12.80 -9.41
C GLY A 305 -9.56 14.28 -9.28
N HIS A 306 -8.77 15.00 -8.49
CA HIS A 306 -8.93 16.44 -8.30
C HIS A 306 -8.64 17.24 -9.57
N TYR A 307 -7.65 16.83 -10.37
CA TYR A 307 -7.37 17.47 -11.65
C TYR A 307 -8.51 17.27 -12.67
N VAL A 308 -9.12 16.08 -12.69
CA VAL A 308 -10.20 15.71 -13.62
C VAL A 308 -11.54 16.34 -13.23
N PHE A 309 -11.86 16.36 -11.94
CA PHE A 309 -13.17 16.75 -11.41
C PHE A 309 -13.19 18.09 -10.65
N GLY A 310 -12.03 18.71 -10.42
CA GLY A 310 -11.91 20.00 -9.75
C GLY A 310 -12.55 21.14 -10.53
N GLU A 311 -13.24 22.03 -9.83
CA GLU A 311 -13.84 23.22 -10.43
C GLU A 311 -12.75 24.20 -10.83
N ARG A 312 -12.59 24.44 -12.15
CA ARG A 312 -11.74 25.52 -12.64
C ARG A 312 -12.40 26.84 -12.22
N ARG A 313 -11.77 27.56 -11.30
CA ARG A 313 -12.09 28.98 -11.09
C ARG A 313 -11.63 29.71 -12.34
N GLU A 314 -12.54 30.00 -13.25
CA GLU A 314 -12.27 30.96 -14.33
C GLU A 314 -11.98 32.31 -13.67
N ALA A 315 -10.80 32.86 -13.92
CA ALA A 315 -10.45 34.20 -13.47
C ALA A 315 -11.36 35.20 -14.21
N PRO A 316 -11.92 36.22 -13.53
CA PRO A 316 -12.69 37.25 -14.21
C PRO A 316 -11.79 37.96 -15.23
N LEU A 317 -12.04 37.79 -16.52
CA LEU A 317 -11.46 38.66 -17.55
C LEU A 317 -12.07 40.05 -17.35
N SER A 318 -11.28 40.95 -16.76
CA SER A 318 -11.60 42.37 -16.69
C SER A 318 -11.50 42.96 -18.11
N ASN A 319 -12.59 42.91 -18.87
CA ASN A 319 -12.75 43.74 -20.05
C ASN A 319 -12.97 45.19 -19.60
N GLY A 320 -11.90 45.99 -19.66
CA GLY A 320 -11.95 47.44 -19.51
C GLY A 320 -11.38 48.09 -20.76
N GLU A 321 -12.17 48.10 -21.85
CA GLU A 321 -12.04 49.14 -22.87
C GLU A 321 -12.39 50.47 -22.19
N MET A 322 -11.36 51.18 -21.71
CA MET A 322 -11.50 52.59 -21.35
C MET A 322 -11.44 53.38 -22.66
N GLU A 323 -12.61 53.57 -23.25
CA GLU A 323 -12.86 54.51 -24.34
C GLU A 323 -12.43 55.92 -23.89
N SER A 324 -11.25 56.37 -24.31
CA SER A 324 -10.80 57.74 -24.13
C SER A 324 -11.44 58.61 -25.21
N ASN A 325 -12.53 59.29 -24.88
CA ASN A 325 -13.07 60.36 -25.70
C ASN A 325 -13.60 61.50 -24.82
N PHE A 326 -13.33 62.72 -25.32
CA PHE A 326 -13.74 64.05 -24.87
C PHE A 326 -12.88 64.79 -23.82
N PRO A 327 -12.69 66.11 -23.99
CA PRO A 327 -11.96 66.77 -25.09
C PRO A 327 -10.78 67.62 -24.58
#